data_AF-A0A3S1BJX8-F1
#
_entry.id   AF-A0A3S1BJX8-F1
#
_cell.length_a   1.000
_cell.length_b   1.000
_cell.length_c   1.000
_cell.angle_alpha   90.00
_cell.angle_beta   90.00
_cell.angle_gamma   90.00
#
_symmetry.space_group_name_H-M   'P 1'
#
loop_
_entity.id
_entity.type
_entity.pdbx_description
1 polymer ?
#
loop_
_entity_poly.entity_id
_entity_poly.type
_entity_poly.pdbx_seq_one_letter_code
_entity_poly.pdbx_strand_id
1 'polypeptide(L)'
;MFDFFKKKYSNPELLAELQSRQQRWFVFLDRLEARMEELTDAGIPELQQVFKEDTDPYKRSHYHMLLGLMGQFNNMRDKANEVKEENIISFIYSAEAALPPVTSPAGSEYYRYVHDFRMACLDRYHLFDDRLNEALEALRHAAGEQDLESAYQRELAAFEKIKDQFTCKQCGGNITIPKMFFIDTYIPCPFCQSQNTFSPSTAARMVLHNARELAEQRTAELRRAYESSRPQDPVLYKKYLRAMFDEWNRIVPDMAGENEKFYQRLLEEYTFNHYK
;
A
#
# COMPACT_ATOMS: atom_id res chain seq x y z
N MET A 1 37.67 52.52 -29.57
CA MET A 1 37.98 51.30 -30.35
C MET A 1 38.35 50.21 -29.36
N PHE A 2 37.38 49.46 -28.84
CA PHE A 2 37.59 48.20 -28.12
C PHE A 2 36.30 47.38 -28.17
N ASP A 3 35.99 46.89 -29.37
CA ASP A 3 35.02 45.82 -29.58
C ASP A 3 35.71 44.51 -29.20
N PHE A 4 35.90 44.30 -27.89
CA PHE A 4 36.35 43.00 -27.37
C PHE A 4 35.14 42.08 -27.31
N PHE A 5 34.90 41.44 -28.46
CA PHE A 5 34.07 40.25 -28.69
C PHE A 5 33.65 39.52 -27.40
N LYS A 6 32.48 39.86 -26.85
CA LYS A 6 31.72 38.93 -26.01
C LYS A 6 31.32 37.76 -26.91
N LYS A 7 32.14 36.71 -26.99
CA LYS A 7 31.72 35.44 -27.58
C LYS A 7 30.44 35.02 -26.86
N LYS A 8 29.31 35.16 -27.55
CA LYS A 8 28.01 34.72 -27.04
C LYS A 8 28.13 33.22 -26.84
N TYR A 9 28.11 32.76 -25.59
CA TYR A 9 28.09 31.34 -25.31
C TYR A 9 26.89 30.74 -26.04
N SER A 10 27.15 29.75 -26.87
CA SER A 10 26.18 29.08 -27.72
C SER A 10 26.52 27.60 -27.69
N ASN A 11 25.59 26.80 -27.22
CA ASN A 11 25.66 25.35 -27.13
C ASN A 11 24.37 24.75 -27.71
N PRO A 12 24.24 24.71 -29.05
CA PRO A 12 23.07 24.14 -29.71
C PRO A 12 22.98 22.62 -29.51
N GLU A 13 24.11 21.95 -29.29
CA GLU A 13 24.18 20.51 -29.02
C GLU A 13 23.46 20.16 -27.71
N LEU A 14 23.65 20.97 -26.65
CA LEU A 14 22.93 20.80 -25.40
C LEU A 14 21.41 20.96 -25.57
N LEU A 15 20.96 21.94 -26.35
CA LEU A 15 19.52 22.15 -26.60
C LEU A 15 18.89 20.97 -27.36
N ALA A 16 19.60 20.46 -28.37
CA ALA A 16 19.16 19.28 -29.11
C ALA A 16 19.12 18.03 -28.21
N GLU A 17 20.12 17.87 -27.33
CA GLU A 17 20.16 16.73 -26.40
C GLU A 17 19.06 16.81 -25.33
N LEU A 18 18.77 18.00 -24.79
CA LEU A 18 17.63 18.23 -23.88
C LEU A 18 16.31 17.79 -24.53
N GLN A 19 16.04 18.26 -25.75
CA GLN A 19 14.82 17.91 -26.48
C GLN A 19 14.75 16.40 -26.78
N SER A 20 15.84 15.82 -27.28
CA SER A 20 15.93 14.39 -27.60
C SER A 20 15.72 13.50 -26.39
N ARG A 21 16.34 13.84 -25.24
CA ARG A 21 16.16 13.09 -23.98
C ARG A 21 14.73 13.21 -23.46
N GLN A 22 14.15 14.41 -23.49
CA GLN A 22 12.77 14.62 -23.05
C GLN A 22 11.79 13.77 -23.86
N GLN A 23 11.92 13.80 -25.19
CA GLN A 23 11.07 12.99 -26.08
C GLN A 23 11.21 11.50 -25.77
N ARG A 24 12.44 10.99 -25.63
CA ARG A 24 12.70 9.57 -25.31
C ARG A 24 12.14 9.18 -23.95
N TRP A 25 12.29 10.06 -22.96
CA TRP A 25 11.74 9.87 -21.62
C TRP A 25 10.22 9.76 -21.62
N PHE A 26 9.55 10.66 -22.34
CA PHE A 26 8.09 10.68 -22.41
C PHE A 26 7.57 9.43 -23.11
N VAL A 27 8.14 9.07 -24.26
CA VAL A 27 7.77 7.84 -24.99
C VAL A 27 8.04 6.58 -24.16
N PHE A 28 9.10 6.58 -23.35
CA PHE A 28 9.39 5.46 -22.46
C PHE A 28 8.31 5.32 -21.39
N LEU A 29 7.90 6.41 -20.73
CA LEU A 29 6.82 6.38 -19.73
C LEU A 29 5.47 6.03 -20.36
N ASP A 30 5.14 6.57 -21.55
CA ASP A 30 3.91 6.24 -22.27
C ASP A 30 3.81 4.74 -22.55
N ARG A 31 4.94 4.07 -22.86
CA ARG A 31 4.97 2.62 -23.06
C ARG A 31 4.77 1.83 -21.77
N LEU A 32 5.29 2.32 -20.65
CA LEU A 32 5.01 1.71 -19.36
C LEU A 32 3.54 1.86 -19.00
N GLU A 33 2.95 3.03 -19.22
CA GLU A 33 1.51 3.29 -19.00
C GLU A 33 0.62 2.40 -19.86
N ALA A 34 0.88 2.31 -21.17
CA ALA A 34 0.13 1.40 -22.04
C ALA A 34 0.22 -0.05 -21.55
N ARG A 35 1.40 -0.47 -21.07
CA ARG A 35 1.57 -1.82 -20.52
C ARG A 35 0.84 -2.01 -19.18
N MET A 36 0.80 -0.98 -18.33
CA MET A 36 0.00 -1.02 -17.10
C MET A 36 -1.47 -1.17 -17.43
N GLU A 37 -2.00 -0.35 -18.34
CA GLU A 37 -3.39 -0.39 -18.80
C GLU A 37 -3.76 -1.79 -19.32
N GLU A 38 -2.97 -2.35 -20.24
CA GLU A 38 -3.16 -3.73 -20.75
C GLU A 38 -3.24 -4.77 -19.62
N LEU A 39 -2.37 -4.67 -18.62
CA LEU A 39 -2.33 -5.60 -17.50
C LEU A 39 -3.52 -5.43 -16.57
N THR A 40 -3.98 -4.21 -16.31
CA THR A 40 -5.22 -3.98 -15.54
C THR A 40 -6.45 -4.46 -16.28
N ASP A 41 -6.57 -4.16 -17.58
CA ASP A 41 -7.74 -4.51 -18.39
C ASP A 41 -7.93 -6.03 -18.47
N ALA A 42 -6.84 -6.78 -18.59
CA ALA A 42 -6.88 -8.24 -18.56
C ALA A 42 -6.94 -8.80 -17.13
N GLY A 43 -6.15 -8.23 -16.21
CA GLY A 43 -5.92 -8.78 -14.88
C GLY A 43 -7.09 -8.58 -13.92
N ILE A 44 -7.82 -7.46 -13.99
CA ILE A 44 -8.94 -7.18 -13.08
C ILE A 44 -10.08 -8.19 -13.26
N PRO A 45 -10.60 -8.46 -14.48
CA PRO A 45 -11.65 -9.46 -14.67
C PRO A 45 -11.23 -10.86 -14.22
N GLU A 46 -9.98 -11.23 -14.47
CA GLU A 46 -9.46 -12.53 -14.09
C GLU A 46 -9.28 -12.65 -12.57
N LEU A 47 -8.77 -11.61 -11.89
CA LEU A 47 -8.76 -11.54 -10.42
C LEU A 47 -10.16 -11.73 -9.83
N GLN A 48 -11.16 -11.05 -10.39
CA GLN A 48 -12.56 -11.19 -9.96
C GLN A 48 -13.08 -12.60 -10.13
N GLN A 49 -12.75 -13.25 -11.25
CA GLN A 49 -13.16 -14.62 -11.53
C GLN A 49 -12.48 -15.60 -10.56
N VAL A 50 -11.15 -15.53 -10.43
CA VAL A 50 -10.38 -16.36 -9.51
C VAL A 50 -10.89 -16.19 -8.09
N PHE A 51 -11.21 -14.96 -7.66
CA PHE A 51 -11.76 -14.71 -6.34
C PHE A 51 -13.10 -15.42 -6.10
N LYS A 52 -14.00 -15.43 -7.09
CA LYS A 52 -15.32 -16.08 -6.99
C LYS A 52 -15.19 -17.61 -6.97
N GLU A 53 -14.29 -18.15 -7.77
CA GLU A 53 -14.08 -19.59 -7.93
C GLU A 53 -13.23 -20.20 -6.81
N ASP A 54 -12.37 -19.41 -6.16
CA ASP A 54 -11.49 -19.89 -5.10
C ASP A 54 -12.28 -20.29 -3.85
N THR A 55 -12.44 -21.59 -3.63
CA THR A 55 -13.13 -22.12 -2.44
C THR A 55 -12.25 -22.12 -1.18
N ASP A 56 -10.95 -21.83 -1.30
CA ASP A 56 -10.07 -21.69 -0.13
C ASP A 56 -10.57 -20.52 0.74
N PRO A 57 -10.84 -20.73 2.04
CA PRO A 57 -11.19 -19.65 2.96
C PRO A 57 -10.18 -18.49 2.97
N TYR A 58 -8.90 -18.78 2.71
CA TYR A 58 -7.82 -17.81 2.63
C TYR A 58 -7.68 -17.14 1.26
N LYS A 59 -8.45 -17.57 0.26
CA LYS A 59 -8.39 -17.05 -1.12
C LYS A 59 -6.96 -17.02 -1.69
N ARG A 60 -6.17 -18.06 -1.41
CA ARG A 60 -4.71 -18.07 -1.69
C ARG A 60 -4.42 -17.93 -3.17
N SER A 61 -5.23 -18.53 -4.04
CA SER A 61 -5.02 -18.46 -5.49
C SER A 61 -5.20 -17.03 -5.98
N HIS A 62 -6.26 -16.37 -5.51
CA HIS A 62 -6.47 -14.94 -5.75
C HIS A 62 -5.32 -14.10 -5.22
N TYR A 63 -4.90 -14.31 -3.96
CA TYR A 63 -3.83 -13.53 -3.33
C TYR A 63 -2.49 -13.67 -4.07
N HIS A 64 -2.13 -14.89 -4.51
CA HIS A 64 -0.91 -15.11 -5.29
C HIS A 64 -0.94 -14.41 -6.64
N MET A 65 -2.08 -14.45 -7.34
CA MET A 65 -2.24 -13.73 -8.59
C MET A 65 -2.12 -12.21 -8.40
N LEU A 66 -2.80 -11.67 -7.37
CA LEU A 66 -2.74 -10.25 -7.03
C LEU A 66 -1.29 -9.80 -6.75
N LEU A 67 -0.56 -10.55 -5.91
CA LEU A 67 0.85 -10.26 -5.64
C LEU A 67 1.72 -10.31 -6.90
N GLY A 68 1.45 -11.27 -7.80
CA GLY A 68 2.16 -11.37 -9.07
C GLY A 68 1.97 -10.14 -9.95
N LEU A 69 0.73 -9.64 -10.07
CA LEU A 69 0.41 -8.44 -10.83
C LEU A 69 1.00 -7.18 -10.18
N MET A 70 0.85 -7.02 -8.87
CA MET A 70 1.46 -5.90 -8.13
C MET A 70 2.98 -5.89 -8.25
N GLY A 71 3.61 -7.07 -8.24
CA GLY A 71 5.05 -7.23 -8.47
C GLY A 71 5.48 -6.70 -9.84
N GLN A 72 4.68 -6.95 -10.90
CA GLN A 72 4.96 -6.39 -12.22
C GLN A 72 4.92 -4.86 -12.23
N PHE A 73 3.99 -4.25 -11.50
CA PHE A 73 3.85 -2.79 -11.45
C PHE A 73 5.01 -2.15 -10.68
N ASN A 74 5.39 -2.74 -9.54
CA ASN A 74 6.58 -2.29 -8.81
C ASN A 74 7.85 -2.39 -9.66
N ASN A 75 8.02 -3.46 -10.44
CA ASN A 75 9.15 -3.56 -11.37
C ASN A 75 9.13 -2.43 -12.43
N MET A 76 7.95 -2.00 -12.91
CA MET A 76 7.86 -0.86 -13.82
C MET A 76 8.26 0.46 -13.15
N ARG A 77 7.81 0.67 -11.91
CA ARG A 77 8.21 1.83 -11.09
C ARG A 77 9.72 1.85 -10.87
N ASP A 78 10.31 0.72 -10.50
CA ASP A 78 11.74 0.61 -10.26
C ASP A 78 12.54 0.93 -11.53
N LYS A 79 12.12 0.38 -12.67
CA LYS A 79 12.74 0.68 -13.97
C LYS A 79 12.61 2.16 -14.35
N ALA A 80 11.47 2.78 -14.09
CA ALA A 80 11.29 4.21 -14.33
C ALA A 80 12.18 5.04 -13.42
N ASN A 81 12.32 4.67 -12.15
CA ASN A 81 13.24 5.32 -11.22
C ASN A 81 14.70 5.20 -11.67
N GLU A 82 15.15 4.01 -12.06
CA GLU A 82 16.51 3.77 -12.55
C GLU A 82 16.81 4.68 -13.75
N VAL A 83 15.94 4.69 -14.77
CA VAL A 83 16.13 5.53 -15.95
C VAL A 83 16.10 7.02 -15.60
N LYS A 84 15.22 7.44 -14.69
CA LYS A 84 15.16 8.83 -14.20
C LYS A 84 16.49 9.24 -13.55
N GLU A 85 17.01 8.44 -12.63
CA GLU A 85 18.27 8.75 -11.94
C GLU A 85 19.46 8.77 -12.92
N GLU A 86 19.58 7.73 -13.74
CA GLU A 86 20.75 7.54 -14.61
C GLU A 86 20.75 8.46 -15.85
N ASN A 87 19.59 8.72 -16.44
CA ASN A 87 19.52 9.40 -17.74
C ASN A 87 19.00 10.83 -17.67
N ILE A 88 18.24 11.17 -16.64
CA ILE A 88 17.66 12.51 -16.46
C ILE A 88 18.45 13.27 -15.39
N ILE A 89 18.47 12.78 -14.15
CA ILE A 89 19.10 13.47 -13.03
C ILE A 89 20.62 13.61 -13.24
N SER A 90 21.30 12.50 -13.56
CA SER A 90 22.73 12.52 -13.87
C SER A 90 23.08 13.46 -15.04
N PHE A 91 22.27 13.43 -16.10
CA PHE A 91 22.45 14.34 -17.24
C PHE A 91 22.30 15.80 -16.83
N ILE A 92 21.29 16.14 -16.03
CA ILE A 92 21.09 17.52 -15.55
C ILE A 92 22.31 18.00 -14.78
N TYR A 93 22.82 17.20 -13.83
CA TYR A 93 24.00 17.59 -13.05
C TYR A 93 25.23 17.81 -13.94
N SER A 94 25.48 16.91 -14.90
CA SER A 94 26.58 17.08 -15.85
C SER A 94 26.42 18.32 -16.75
N ALA A 95 25.19 18.61 -17.20
CA ALA A 95 24.89 19.78 -18.01
C ALA A 95 25.13 21.07 -17.22
N GLU A 96 24.58 21.18 -16.02
CA GLU A 96 24.73 22.35 -15.13
C GLU A 96 26.20 22.63 -14.78
N ALA A 97 27.02 21.59 -14.60
CA ALA A 97 28.46 21.72 -14.33
C ALA A 97 29.27 22.30 -15.51
N ALA A 98 28.78 22.12 -16.74
CA ALA A 98 29.43 22.62 -17.96
C ALA A 98 28.95 24.03 -18.38
N LEU A 99 27.98 24.61 -17.69
CA LEU A 99 27.42 25.91 -18.02
C LEU A 99 28.29 27.07 -17.49
N PRO A 100 28.30 28.23 -18.19
CA PRO A 100 28.84 29.47 -17.64
C PRO A 100 28.10 29.88 -16.36
N PRO A 101 28.69 30.74 -15.51
CA PRO A 101 28.03 31.22 -14.31
C PRO A 101 26.64 31.78 -14.59
N VAL A 102 25.66 31.41 -13.75
CA VAL A 102 24.25 31.85 -13.85
C VAL A 102 24.09 33.37 -13.85
N THR A 103 25.06 34.10 -13.29
CA THR A 103 25.11 35.56 -13.26
C THR A 103 25.43 36.20 -14.62
N SER A 104 25.90 35.41 -15.59
CA SER A 104 26.08 35.86 -16.98
C SER A 104 24.77 35.74 -17.77
N PRO A 105 24.46 36.66 -18.71
CA PRO A 105 23.24 36.57 -19.51
C PRO A 105 23.09 35.23 -20.23
N ALA A 106 24.17 34.72 -20.82
CA ALA A 106 24.14 33.43 -21.51
C ALA A 106 24.04 32.24 -20.54
N GLY A 107 24.68 32.29 -19.37
CA GLY A 107 24.51 31.28 -18.33
C GLY A 107 23.05 31.22 -17.85
N SER A 108 22.47 32.37 -17.52
CA SER A 108 21.08 32.46 -17.04
C SER A 108 20.06 31.85 -18.02
N GLU A 109 20.26 32.04 -19.33
CA GLU A 109 19.39 31.49 -20.36
C GLU A 109 19.47 29.95 -20.42
N TYR A 110 20.69 29.40 -20.38
CA TYR A 110 20.89 27.95 -20.43
C TYR A 110 20.47 27.24 -19.14
N TYR A 111 20.67 27.85 -17.97
CA TYR A 111 20.12 27.33 -16.72
C TYR A 111 18.60 27.26 -16.76
N ARG A 112 17.93 28.22 -17.38
CA ARG A 112 16.47 28.17 -17.57
C ARG A 112 16.07 26.99 -18.47
N TYR A 113 16.75 26.74 -19.58
CA TYR A 113 16.42 25.58 -20.44
C TYR A 113 16.61 24.25 -19.72
N VAL A 114 17.68 24.10 -18.92
CA VAL A 114 17.92 22.89 -18.12
C VAL A 114 16.88 22.76 -17.01
N HIS A 115 16.49 23.86 -16.37
CA HIS A 115 15.42 23.89 -15.39
C HIS A 115 14.07 23.48 -16.00
N ASP A 116 13.69 24.04 -17.15
CA ASP A 116 12.43 23.71 -17.83
C ASP A 116 12.39 22.23 -18.24
N PHE A 117 13.51 21.70 -18.73
CA PHE A 117 13.69 20.26 -18.98
C PHE A 117 13.51 19.42 -17.71
N ARG A 118 14.15 19.82 -16.60
CA ARG A 118 14.04 19.14 -15.30
C ARG A 118 12.58 19.08 -14.86
N MET A 119 11.88 20.22 -14.85
CA MET A 119 10.48 20.30 -14.44
C MET A 119 9.62 19.41 -15.34
N ALA A 120 9.74 19.52 -16.66
CA ALA A 120 8.96 18.71 -17.59
C ALA A 120 9.17 17.19 -17.39
N CYS A 121 10.39 16.74 -17.11
CA CYS A 121 10.68 15.32 -16.90
C CYS A 121 10.18 14.80 -15.55
N LEU A 122 10.32 15.60 -14.49
CA LEU A 122 9.86 15.22 -13.14
C LEU A 122 8.34 15.27 -13.03
N ASP A 123 7.70 16.31 -13.57
CA ASP A 123 6.24 16.42 -13.60
C ASP A 123 5.65 15.23 -14.37
N ARG A 124 6.22 14.88 -15.53
CA ARG A 124 5.79 13.70 -16.30
C ARG A 124 5.96 12.40 -15.53
N TYR A 125 7.02 12.27 -14.73
CA TYR A 125 7.22 11.11 -13.85
C TYR A 125 6.17 11.04 -12.74
N HIS A 126 5.84 12.18 -12.11
CA HIS A 126 4.81 12.23 -11.08
C HIS A 126 3.45 11.80 -11.62
N LEU A 127 3.06 12.27 -12.81
CA LEU A 127 1.85 11.81 -13.50
C LEU A 127 1.85 10.29 -13.76
N PHE A 128 2.99 9.73 -14.14
CA PHE A 128 3.14 8.27 -14.30
C PHE A 128 2.97 7.55 -12.96
N ASP A 129 3.59 8.05 -11.89
CA ASP A 129 3.55 7.42 -10.57
C ASP A 129 2.15 7.46 -9.96
N ASP A 130 1.42 8.56 -10.15
CA ASP A 130 0.02 8.70 -9.76
C ASP A 130 -0.86 7.65 -10.46
N ARG A 131 -0.73 7.51 -11.79
CA ARG A 131 -1.46 6.47 -12.55
C ARG A 131 -1.10 5.06 -12.10
N LEU A 132 0.16 4.81 -11.80
CA LEU A 132 0.61 3.51 -11.29
C LEU A 132 -0.03 3.22 -9.92
N ASN A 133 -0.11 4.22 -9.04
CA ASN A 133 -0.80 4.09 -7.75
C ASN A 133 -2.31 3.81 -7.93
N GLU A 134 -2.97 4.51 -8.84
CA GLU A 134 -4.39 4.26 -9.18
C GLU A 134 -4.59 2.82 -9.68
N ALA A 135 -3.70 2.34 -10.55
CA ALA A 135 -3.79 0.99 -11.10
C ALA A 135 -3.50 -0.09 -10.03
N LEU A 136 -2.55 0.14 -9.12
CA LEU A 136 -2.31 -0.73 -7.96
C LEU A 136 -3.56 -0.81 -7.05
N GLU A 137 -4.22 0.32 -6.82
CA GLU A 137 -5.42 0.38 -5.99
C GLU A 137 -6.59 -0.36 -6.66
N ALA A 138 -6.76 -0.19 -7.97
CA ALA A 138 -7.75 -0.94 -8.75
C ALA A 138 -7.54 -2.46 -8.66
N LEU A 139 -6.29 -2.93 -8.70
CA LEU A 139 -5.97 -4.36 -8.52
C LEU A 139 -6.31 -4.85 -7.10
N ARG A 140 -5.96 -4.09 -6.06
CA ARG A 140 -6.27 -4.45 -4.66
C ARG A 140 -7.76 -4.60 -4.42
N HIS A 141 -8.55 -3.72 -5.05
CA HIS A 141 -10.00 -3.69 -4.90
C HIS A 141 -10.75 -4.47 -5.98
N ALA A 142 -10.06 -5.20 -6.86
CA ALA A 142 -10.68 -5.90 -7.97
C ALA A 142 -11.80 -6.86 -7.51
N ALA A 143 -11.57 -7.60 -6.43
CA ALA A 143 -12.52 -8.54 -5.85
C ALA A 143 -13.75 -7.89 -5.14
N GLY A 144 -13.75 -6.56 -4.99
CA GLY A 144 -14.72 -5.83 -4.19
C GLY A 144 -14.50 -5.94 -2.68
N GLU A 145 -15.22 -5.12 -1.91
CA GLU A 145 -15.23 -5.23 -0.46
C GLU A 145 -15.97 -6.50 -0.03
N GLN A 146 -15.32 -7.34 0.76
CA GLN A 146 -15.96 -8.51 1.37
C GLN A 146 -16.86 -8.05 2.53
N ASP A 147 -18.04 -8.65 2.67
CA ASP A 147 -18.88 -8.47 3.86
C ASP A 147 -18.32 -9.30 5.04
N LEU A 148 -17.28 -8.75 5.66
CA LEU A 148 -16.58 -9.37 6.79
C LEU A 148 -17.44 -9.29 8.07
N GLU A 149 -18.35 -8.33 8.18
CA GLU A 149 -19.25 -8.21 9.32
C GLU A 149 -20.21 -9.39 9.35
N SER A 150 -20.88 -9.69 8.24
CA SER A 150 -21.75 -10.87 8.15
C SER A 150 -20.98 -12.17 8.39
N ALA A 151 -19.74 -12.27 7.90
CA ALA A 151 -18.89 -13.43 8.17
C ALA A 151 -18.60 -13.57 9.67
N TYR A 152 -18.21 -12.48 10.34
CA TYR A 152 -17.94 -12.46 11.77
C TYR A 152 -19.17 -12.81 12.62
N GLN A 153 -20.33 -12.22 12.30
CA GLN A 153 -21.57 -12.49 13.04
C GLN A 153 -22.02 -13.94 12.90
N ARG A 154 -21.83 -14.57 11.73
CA ARG A 154 -22.10 -16.00 11.54
C ARG A 154 -21.22 -16.86 12.45
N GLU A 155 -19.94 -16.55 12.56
CA GLU A 155 -19.03 -17.31 13.43
C GLU A 155 -19.33 -17.12 14.92
N LEU A 156 -19.68 -15.90 15.36
CA LEU A 156 -20.16 -15.67 16.73
C LEU A 156 -21.42 -16.49 17.05
N ALA A 157 -22.40 -16.48 16.13
CA ALA A 157 -23.63 -17.25 16.30
C ALA A 157 -23.38 -18.77 16.26
N ALA A 158 -22.41 -19.23 15.47
CA ALA A 158 -21.99 -20.63 15.45
C ALA A 158 -21.32 -21.04 16.76
N PHE A 159 -20.40 -20.20 17.28
CA PHE A 159 -19.73 -20.42 18.56
C PHE A 159 -20.72 -20.53 19.71
N GLU A 160 -21.69 -19.62 19.79
CA GLU A 160 -22.68 -19.60 20.87
C GLU A 160 -23.49 -20.91 20.96
N LYS A 161 -23.72 -21.59 19.83
CA LYS A 161 -24.41 -22.88 19.79
C LYS A 161 -23.56 -24.03 20.33
N ILE A 162 -22.24 -23.95 20.22
CA ILE A 162 -21.32 -25.07 20.52
C ILE A 162 -20.52 -24.88 21.81
N LYS A 163 -20.53 -23.69 22.42
CA LYS A 163 -19.69 -23.36 23.58
C LYS A 163 -19.89 -24.27 24.80
N ASP A 164 -21.07 -24.86 24.95
CA ASP A 164 -21.44 -25.75 26.06
C ASP A 164 -21.42 -27.24 25.68
N GLN A 165 -20.86 -27.57 24.51
CA GLN A 165 -20.81 -28.94 23.99
C GLN A 165 -19.42 -29.58 24.10
N PHE A 166 -18.46 -28.90 24.72
CA PHE A 166 -17.09 -29.39 24.82
C PHE A 166 -16.92 -30.34 26.00
N THR A 167 -16.45 -31.56 25.75
CA THR A 167 -16.34 -32.59 26.79
C THR A 167 -14.88 -32.86 27.15
N CYS A 168 -14.58 -32.97 28.45
CA CYS A 168 -13.28 -33.35 28.95
C CYS A 168 -12.89 -34.75 28.46
N LYS A 169 -11.71 -34.89 27.85
CA LYS A 169 -11.21 -36.19 27.33
C LYS A 169 -10.88 -37.19 28.43
N GLN A 170 -10.61 -36.74 29.66
CA GLN A 170 -10.20 -37.60 30.77
C GLN A 170 -11.39 -38.08 31.62
N CYS A 171 -12.31 -37.18 32.00
CA CYS A 171 -13.39 -37.50 32.93
C CYS A 171 -14.80 -37.44 32.33
N GLY A 172 -14.93 -37.04 31.05
CA GLY A 172 -16.24 -36.89 30.41
C GLY A 172 -17.08 -35.71 30.91
N GLY A 173 -16.54 -34.87 31.79
CA GLY A 173 -17.24 -33.69 32.31
C GLY A 173 -17.40 -32.60 31.25
N ASN A 174 -18.54 -31.91 31.26
CA ASN A 174 -18.82 -30.82 30.32
C ASN A 174 -18.00 -29.56 30.66
N ILE A 175 -17.38 -28.93 29.67
CA ILE A 175 -16.60 -27.71 29.82
C ILE A 175 -17.27 -26.64 28.96
N THR A 176 -17.74 -25.57 29.62
CA THR A 176 -18.20 -24.38 28.93
C THR A 176 -17.00 -23.55 28.47
N ILE A 177 -16.94 -23.25 27.17
CA ILE A 177 -15.92 -22.37 26.59
C ILE A 177 -16.35 -20.90 26.84
N PRO A 178 -15.57 -20.10 27.59
CA PRO A 178 -16.02 -18.78 28.05
C PRO A 178 -16.09 -17.71 26.95
N LYS A 179 -15.31 -17.89 25.87
CA LYS A 179 -15.25 -16.96 24.73
C LYS A 179 -14.76 -17.68 23.48
N MET A 180 -15.01 -17.09 22.31
CA MET A 180 -14.48 -17.59 21.05
C MET A 180 -12.96 -17.37 21.02
N PHE A 181 -12.20 -18.46 21.14
CA PHE A 181 -10.76 -18.44 20.92
C PHE A 181 -10.46 -18.58 19.43
N PHE A 182 -9.42 -17.90 18.96
CA PHE A 182 -9.02 -17.92 17.55
C PHE A 182 -7.76 -18.74 17.27
N ILE A 183 -7.11 -19.22 18.34
CA ILE A 183 -5.95 -20.11 18.31
C ILE A 183 -6.20 -21.32 19.21
N ASP A 184 -5.39 -22.36 19.04
CA ASP A 184 -5.44 -23.51 19.93
C ASP A 184 -5.15 -23.06 21.36
N THR A 185 -6.08 -23.35 22.28
CA THR A 185 -6.05 -22.82 23.65
C THR A 185 -6.20 -23.94 24.65
N TYR A 186 -5.36 -23.93 25.69
CA TYR A 186 -5.48 -24.86 26.81
C TYR A 186 -6.61 -24.43 27.75
N ILE A 187 -7.49 -25.36 28.06
CA ILE A 187 -8.65 -25.15 28.92
C ILE A 187 -8.63 -26.20 30.04
N PRO A 188 -8.53 -25.76 31.31
CA PRO A 188 -8.58 -26.68 32.44
C PRO A 188 -10.00 -27.22 32.63
N CYS A 189 -10.12 -28.53 32.88
CA CYS A 189 -11.39 -29.13 33.24
C CYS A 189 -11.81 -28.71 34.66
N PRO A 190 -13.01 -28.15 34.87
CA PRO A 190 -13.44 -27.72 36.21
C PRO A 190 -13.64 -28.89 37.19
N PHE A 191 -13.83 -30.12 36.69
CA PHE A 191 -14.09 -31.30 37.52
C PHE A 191 -12.83 -32.05 37.95
N CYS A 192 -11.92 -32.31 37.01
CA CYS A 192 -10.73 -33.15 37.26
C CYS A 192 -9.41 -32.42 37.07
N GLN A 193 -9.44 -31.11 36.77
CA GLN A 193 -8.25 -30.25 36.60
C GLN A 193 -7.28 -30.66 35.49
N SER A 194 -7.67 -31.60 34.62
CA SER A 194 -6.88 -31.98 33.47
C SER A 194 -6.87 -30.87 32.42
N GLN A 195 -5.75 -30.72 31.72
CA GLN A 195 -5.66 -29.79 30.60
C GLN A 195 -6.30 -30.42 29.36
N ASN A 196 -7.22 -29.69 28.75
CA ASN A 196 -7.83 -30.02 27.46
C ASN A 196 -7.40 -28.94 26.46
N THR A 197 -7.42 -29.28 25.17
CA THR A 197 -7.11 -28.32 24.11
C THR A 197 -8.37 -28.04 23.32
N PHE A 198 -8.80 -26.79 23.29
CA PHE A 198 -9.82 -26.30 22.37
C PHE A 198 -9.14 -25.86 21.08
N SER A 199 -9.58 -26.42 19.96
CA SER A 199 -9.10 -26.07 18.63
C SER A 199 -10.23 -25.39 17.86
N PRO A 200 -10.10 -24.10 17.51
CA PRO A 200 -11.12 -23.40 16.73
C PRO A 200 -11.23 -23.95 15.31
N SER A 201 -12.41 -23.79 14.72
CA SER A 201 -12.67 -24.12 13.32
C SER A 201 -11.81 -23.25 12.39
N THR A 202 -11.64 -23.66 11.13
CA THR A 202 -10.98 -22.84 10.10
C THR A 202 -11.66 -21.48 9.96
N ALA A 203 -13.00 -21.43 10.01
CA ALA A 203 -13.75 -20.20 9.88
C ALA A 203 -13.57 -19.26 11.09
N ALA A 204 -13.52 -19.80 12.32
CA ALA A 204 -13.15 -19.02 13.49
C ALA A 204 -11.72 -18.49 13.38
N ARG A 205 -10.76 -19.30 12.92
CA ARG A 205 -9.38 -18.83 12.66
C ARG A 205 -9.35 -17.70 11.60
N MET A 206 -10.21 -17.76 10.57
CA MET A 206 -10.33 -16.69 9.57
C MET A 206 -10.77 -15.36 10.17
N VAL A 207 -11.57 -15.35 11.24
CA VAL A 207 -11.90 -14.10 11.95
C VAL A 207 -10.65 -13.41 12.43
N LEU A 208 -9.66 -14.13 12.98
CA LEU A 208 -8.39 -13.53 13.40
C LEU A 208 -7.61 -12.96 12.21
N HIS A 209 -7.57 -13.68 11.09
CA HIS A 209 -6.91 -13.20 9.87
C HIS A 209 -7.56 -11.93 9.30
N ASN A 210 -8.89 -11.84 9.36
CA ASN A 210 -9.67 -10.75 8.79
C ASN A 210 -9.99 -9.63 9.79
N ALA A 211 -9.60 -9.78 11.07
CA ALA A 211 -10.03 -8.88 12.15
C ALA A 211 -9.60 -7.43 11.92
N ARG A 212 -8.41 -7.22 11.35
CA ARG A 212 -7.92 -5.88 11.01
C ARG A 212 -8.76 -5.25 9.90
N GLU A 213 -8.98 -5.98 8.81
CA GLU A 213 -9.76 -5.47 7.66
C GLU A 213 -11.21 -5.18 8.08
N LEU A 214 -11.80 -6.02 8.93
CA LEU A 214 -13.11 -5.75 9.53
C LEU A 214 -13.11 -4.48 10.39
N ALA A 215 -12.07 -4.25 11.19
CA ALA A 215 -11.93 -3.01 11.96
C ALA A 215 -11.79 -1.77 11.06
N GLU A 216 -11.05 -1.90 9.95
CA GLU A 216 -10.93 -0.86 8.92
C GLU A 216 -12.29 -0.58 8.27
N GLN A 217 -13.10 -1.59 7.94
CA GLN A 217 -14.48 -1.41 7.44
C GLN A 217 -15.38 -0.68 8.45
N ARG A 218 -15.33 -1.07 9.73
CA ARG A 218 -16.11 -0.41 10.81
C ARG A 218 -15.70 1.04 11.04
N THR A 219 -14.48 1.42 10.68
CA THR A 219 -13.93 2.76 10.89
C THR A 219 -13.73 3.54 9.59
N ALA A 220 -14.28 3.05 8.48
CA ALA A 220 -14.11 3.63 7.15
C ALA A 220 -14.50 5.12 7.08
N GLU A 221 -15.53 5.55 7.81
CA GLU A 221 -15.95 6.96 7.88
C GLU A 221 -14.84 7.87 8.44
N LEU A 222 -14.11 7.42 9.46
CA LEU A 222 -13.01 8.18 10.05
C LEU A 222 -11.82 8.27 9.09
N ARG A 223 -11.54 7.18 8.37
CA ARG A 223 -10.51 7.15 7.33
C ARG A 223 -10.85 8.14 6.21
N ARG A 224 -12.09 8.11 5.69
CA ARG A 224 -12.55 9.04 4.65
C ARG A 224 -12.50 10.49 5.11
N ALA A 225 -12.84 10.77 6.37
CA ALA A 225 -12.74 12.12 6.94
C ALA A 225 -11.29 12.64 6.96
N TYR A 226 -10.32 11.78 7.29
CA TYR A 226 -8.90 12.11 7.19
C TYR A 226 -8.47 12.33 5.73
N GLU A 227 -8.78 11.41 4.83
CA GLU A 227 -8.38 11.48 3.41
C GLU A 227 -8.98 12.70 2.69
N SER A 228 -10.16 13.14 3.12
CA SER A 228 -10.85 14.33 2.59
C SER A 228 -10.30 15.65 3.15
N SER A 229 -9.47 15.62 4.19
CA SER A 229 -8.88 16.84 4.75
C SER A 229 -7.74 17.34 3.85
N ARG A 230 -7.81 18.62 3.44
CA ARG A 230 -6.75 19.29 2.69
C ARG A 230 -6.33 20.60 3.37
N PRO A 231 -5.07 20.72 3.86
CA PRO A 231 -4.06 19.65 3.93
C PRO A 231 -4.49 18.49 4.83
N GLN A 232 -3.85 17.33 4.68
CA GLN A 232 -4.12 16.16 5.51
C GLN A 232 -3.89 16.50 6.99
N ASP A 233 -4.91 16.29 7.83
CA ASP A 233 -4.87 16.63 9.26
C ASP A 233 -4.26 15.47 10.08
N PRO A 234 -3.08 15.66 10.71
CA PRO A 234 -2.44 14.67 11.56
C PRO A 234 -3.30 14.22 12.74
N VAL A 235 -4.19 15.08 13.24
CA VAL A 235 -5.08 14.77 14.35
C VAL A 235 -6.17 13.80 13.90
N LEU A 236 -6.73 14.00 12.70
CA LEU A 236 -7.72 13.07 12.13
C LEU A 236 -7.10 11.70 11.87
N TYR A 237 -5.85 11.65 11.40
CA TYR A 237 -5.14 10.40 11.21
C TYR A 237 -4.96 9.62 12.52
N LYS A 238 -4.47 10.31 13.57
CA LYS A 238 -4.31 9.71 14.92
C LYS A 238 -5.64 9.21 15.48
N LYS A 239 -6.72 9.97 15.28
CA LYS A 239 -8.08 9.59 15.70
C LYS A 239 -8.56 8.35 14.98
N TYR A 240 -8.39 8.29 13.65
CA TYR A 240 -8.71 7.12 12.85
C TYR A 240 -7.93 5.89 13.34
N LEU A 241 -6.60 5.98 13.46
CA LEU A 241 -5.78 4.85 13.89
C LEU A 241 -6.22 4.34 15.26
N ARG A 242 -6.40 5.23 16.25
CA ARG A 242 -6.83 4.80 17.59
C ARG A 242 -8.16 4.04 17.54
N ALA A 243 -9.15 4.57 16.83
CA ALA A 243 -10.45 3.93 16.67
C ALA A 243 -10.35 2.57 15.97
N MET A 244 -9.56 2.47 14.89
CA MET A 244 -9.35 1.21 14.17
C MET A 244 -8.71 0.15 15.06
N PHE A 245 -7.66 0.50 15.81
CA PHE A 245 -7.02 -0.45 16.73
C PHE A 245 -7.92 -0.84 17.91
N ASP A 246 -8.77 0.07 18.40
CA ASP A 246 -9.75 -0.25 19.45
C ASP A 246 -10.82 -1.22 18.96
N GLU A 247 -11.32 -1.05 17.72
CA GLU A 247 -12.22 -2.01 17.10
C GLU A 247 -11.53 -3.35 16.85
N TRP A 248 -10.28 -3.34 16.37
CA TRP A 248 -9.51 -4.56 16.16
C TRP A 248 -9.32 -5.34 17.47
N ASN A 249 -8.99 -4.65 18.56
CA ASN A 249 -8.86 -5.24 19.89
C ASN A 249 -10.19 -5.73 20.46
N ARG A 250 -11.33 -5.14 20.06
CA ARG A 250 -12.65 -5.66 20.42
C ARG A 250 -12.94 -6.99 19.71
N ILE A 251 -12.51 -7.15 18.46
CA ILE A 251 -12.73 -8.39 17.68
C ILE A 251 -11.79 -9.50 18.19
N VAL A 252 -10.52 -9.20 18.42
CA VAL A 252 -9.48 -10.17 18.85
C VAL A 252 -8.73 -9.69 20.10
N PRO A 253 -9.36 -9.73 21.29
CA PRO A 253 -8.78 -9.16 22.51
C PRO A 253 -7.46 -9.81 22.95
N ASP A 254 -7.23 -11.07 22.59
CA ASP A 254 -6.00 -11.79 22.93
C ASP A 254 -4.76 -11.24 22.22
N MET A 255 -4.93 -10.47 21.13
CA MET A 255 -3.85 -9.84 20.38
C MET A 255 -3.58 -8.38 20.80
N ALA A 256 -4.32 -7.84 21.78
CA ALA A 256 -4.30 -6.42 22.10
C ALA A 256 -2.89 -5.87 22.41
N GLY A 257 -2.04 -6.66 23.08
CA GLY A 257 -0.67 -6.27 23.37
C GLY A 257 0.23 -6.14 22.13
N GLU A 258 0.10 -7.05 21.16
CA GLU A 258 0.87 -6.98 19.90
C GLU A 258 0.32 -5.89 18.98
N ASN A 259 -1.01 -5.74 18.92
CA ASN A 259 -1.67 -4.69 18.17
C ASN A 259 -1.23 -3.30 18.67
N GLU A 260 -1.10 -3.10 19.99
CA GLU A 260 -0.66 -1.82 20.54
C GLU A 260 0.80 -1.49 20.14
N LYS A 261 1.71 -2.46 20.13
CA LYS A 261 3.09 -2.24 19.63
C LYS A 261 3.09 -1.79 18.17
N PHE A 262 2.21 -2.37 17.36
CA PHE A 262 2.09 -2.02 15.94
C PHE A 262 1.49 -0.61 15.76
N TYR A 263 0.48 -0.24 16.55
CA TYR A 263 -0.06 1.12 16.58
C TYR A 263 1.02 2.17 16.86
N GLN A 264 1.85 1.94 17.88
CA GLN A 264 2.93 2.87 18.24
C GLN A 264 3.94 3.04 17.09
N ARG A 265 4.32 1.95 16.42
CA ARG A 265 5.21 2.00 15.25
C ARG A 265 4.64 2.84 14.10
N LEU A 266 3.35 2.68 13.78
CA LEU A 266 2.70 3.47 12.72
C LEU A 266 2.68 4.97 13.06
N LEU A 267 2.49 5.32 14.34
CA LEU A 267 2.56 6.71 14.78
C LEU A 267 3.98 7.29 14.63
N GLU A 268 5.01 6.51 15.00
CA GLU A 268 6.40 6.93 14.84
C GLU A 268 6.73 7.19 13.37
N GLU A 269 6.44 6.24 12.48
CA GLU A 269 6.67 6.35 11.03
C GLU A 269 5.95 7.55 10.41
N TYR A 270 4.68 7.76 10.77
CA TYR A 270 3.90 8.91 10.28
C TYR A 270 4.51 10.24 10.76
N THR A 271 4.98 10.29 12.00
CA THR A 271 5.63 11.48 12.54
C THR A 271 6.92 11.79 11.78
N PHE A 272 7.76 10.80 11.47
CA PHE A 272 9.00 11.01 10.71
C PHE A 272 8.77 11.52 9.27
N ASN A 273 7.70 11.08 8.62
CA ASN A 273 7.40 11.44 7.22
C ASN A 273 6.70 12.79 7.04
N HIS A 274 6.21 13.43 8.10
CA HIS A 274 5.58 14.76 8.06
C HIS A 274 6.48 15.90 8.58
N TYR A 275 7.70 15.58 9.07
CA TYR A 275 8.71 16.56 9.48
C TYR A 275 9.91 16.64 8.50
N LYS A 276 9.77 16.13 7.28
CA LYS A 276 10.67 16.38 6.14
C LYS A 276 9.96 17.22 5.10
#